data_AF-A0A2D4WRC6-F1
#
_entry.id   AF-A0A2D4WRC6-F1
#
_cell.length_a   1.000
_cell.length_b   1.000
_cell.length_c   1.000
_cell.angle_alpha   90.00
_cell.angle_beta   90.00
_cell.angle_gamma   90.00
#
_symmetry.space_group_name_H-M   'P 1'
#
loop_
_entity.id
_entity.type
_entity.pdbx_description
1 polymer ?
#
loop_
_entity_poly.entity_id
_entity_poly.type
_entity_poly.pdbx_seq_one_letter_code
_entity_poly.pdbx_strand_id
1 'polypeptide(L)'
;MRTTHLFHVLLLGFASASASAQCQSGPCDEPHGGFGCIVDECCEAVCDVDQNCCEIGWDEFCVIFSEEICPGLACPGSQPCDQFSVVPGCDDRDCCRLSCDHDWYCCSIQWDDLCIDLAEDICSSPLCELRIPPGAIDESEPCDERLNDGCNILSEESTSIMLGDVILGTTTTSTPRDTDWFSFQLEQATTIRVVLESEFPAQLTLQSGVCEGPLEFHSIHEALPCAEALEIDLQLGPGDWFLIVSPGFEQIALRAYLPCALDELEKGEDPPATYFGVRYLLSVLPGEIPCATDPDLDGDGIVGGADLTRLLVEWGSGDPVADLDCDGVVGGGDLTVLLSFWGT
;
A
#
# COMPACT_ATOMS: atom_id res chain seq x y z
N MET A 1 12.97 36.42 56.50
CA MET A 1 11.60 36.51 55.96
C MET A 1 11.63 36.00 54.53
N ARG A 2 11.22 34.74 54.34
CA ARG A 2 11.12 34.06 53.05
C ARG A 2 9.64 34.09 52.66
N THR A 3 9.31 34.72 51.54
CA THR A 3 7.98 34.71 50.95
C THR A 3 7.98 33.79 49.72
N THR A 4 7.05 32.85 49.77
CA THR A 4 6.70 31.80 48.82
C THR A 4 6.09 32.40 47.56
N HIS A 5 6.53 31.95 46.38
CA HIS A 5 5.73 32.03 45.15
C HIS A 5 5.58 30.62 44.59
N LEU A 6 4.35 30.10 44.68
CA LEU A 6 3.90 28.88 44.03
C LEU A 6 3.89 29.13 42.52
N PHE A 7 4.60 28.29 41.76
CA PHE A 7 4.32 28.08 40.34
C PHE A 7 3.13 27.13 40.24
N HIS A 8 2.01 27.61 39.69
CA HIS A 8 0.98 26.74 39.13
C HIS A 8 1.28 26.62 37.63
N VAL A 9 1.78 25.45 37.23
CA VAL A 9 1.74 25.02 35.84
C VAL A 9 0.31 24.57 35.59
N LEU A 10 -0.46 25.40 34.88
CA LEU A 10 -1.74 24.97 34.32
C LEU A 10 -1.40 24.09 33.12
N LEU A 11 -1.63 22.78 33.23
CA LEU A 11 -1.78 21.92 32.05
C LEU A 11 -3.07 22.36 31.35
N LEU A 12 -2.91 23.07 30.23
CA LEU A 12 -3.94 23.17 29.22
C LEU A 12 -3.67 22.06 28.21
N GLY A 13 -4.36 20.93 28.39
CA GLY A 13 -4.60 20.02 27.28
C GLY A 13 -5.55 20.72 26.34
N PHE A 14 -5.03 21.25 25.24
CA PHE A 14 -5.86 21.70 24.12
C PHE A 14 -6.09 20.50 23.21
N ALA A 15 -7.38 20.28 22.92
CA ALA A 15 -7.87 19.25 22.05
C ALA A 15 -7.42 19.55 20.60
N SER A 16 -6.73 18.59 19.99
CA SER A 16 -6.28 18.58 18.59
C SER A 16 -7.42 18.52 17.56
N ALA A 17 -8.66 18.85 17.94
CA ALA A 17 -9.86 18.66 17.12
C ALA A 17 -10.38 19.96 16.46
N SER A 18 -9.59 21.04 16.43
CA SER A 18 -10.11 22.39 16.07
C SER A 18 -9.41 23.08 14.89
N ALA A 19 -8.30 22.58 14.37
CA ALA A 19 -7.54 23.28 13.32
C ALA A 19 -8.27 23.27 11.96
N SER A 20 -8.83 22.13 11.55
CA SER A 20 -9.42 21.99 10.20
C SER A 20 -10.63 22.89 9.92
N ALA A 21 -11.41 23.27 10.93
CA ALA A 21 -12.63 24.07 10.73
C ALA A 21 -12.34 25.55 10.42
N GLN A 22 -11.09 26.00 10.61
CA GLN A 22 -10.67 27.39 10.44
C GLN A 22 -9.97 27.62 9.10
N CYS A 23 -9.68 26.56 8.34
CA CYS A 23 -8.83 26.56 7.14
C CYS A 23 -9.58 26.67 5.81
N GLN A 24 -10.63 27.49 5.71
CA GLN A 24 -11.44 27.57 4.46
C GLN A 24 -11.67 29.00 3.98
N SER A 25 -10.74 29.89 4.29
CA SER A 25 -10.93 31.32 4.01
C SER A 25 -9.67 31.94 3.44
N GLY A 26 -9.74 32.38 2.19
CA GLY A 26 -8.75 33.28 1.59
C GLY A 26 -7.49 32.60 1.05
N PRO A 27 -6.67 33.33 0.28
CA PRO A 27 -5.43 32.82 -0.31
C PRO A 27 -4.31 32.67 0.74
N CYS A 28 -3.46 31.64 0.61
CA CYS A 28 -2.34 31.42 1.54
C CYS A 28 -1.16 32.37 1.30
N ASP A 29 -1.02 32.87 0.08
CA ASP A 29 0.10 33.69 -0.39
C ASP A 29 -0.11 35.20 -0.21
N GLU A 30 -1.27 35.63 0.30
CA GLU A 30 -1.55 37.04 0.55
C GLU A 30 -2.24 37.27 1.91
N PRO A 31 -1.92 38.36 2.64
CA PRO A 31 -2.57 38.67 3.91
C PRO A 31 -4.06 38.96 3.72
N HIS A 32 -4.89 38.49 4.65
CA HIS A 32 -6.33 38.74 4.62
C HIS A 32 -6.97 38.73 6.00
N GLY A 33 -8.16 39.33 6.11
CA GLY A 33 -8.87 39.46 7.38
C GLY A 33 -9.56 38.17 7.89
N GLY A 34 -9.52 37.10 7.12
CA GLY A 34 -9.99 35.77 7.53
C GLY A 34 -8.97 35.01 8.38
N PHE A 35 -9.42 33.87 8.91
CA PHE A 35 -8.58 32.91 9.63
C PHE A 35 -8.14 31.80 8.69
N GLY A 36 -6.92 31.29 8.87
CA GLY A 36 -6.37 30.23 8.02
C GLY A 36 -6.21 30.64 6.57
N CYS A 37 -6.09 29.68 5.67
CA CYS A 37 -6.17 29.89 4.23
C CYS A 37 -6.86 28.69 3.57
N ILE A 38 -7.19 28.77 2.27
CA ILE A 38 -8.01 27.76 1.56
C ILE A 38 -7.35 26.39 1.40
N VAL A 39 -6.02 26.34 1.44
CA VAL A 39 -5.28 25.07 1.35
C VAL A 39 -5.16 24.53 2.77
N ASP A 40 -6.06 23.59 3.12
CA ASP A 40 -6.16 22.96 4.44
C ASP A 40 -4.80 22.54 5.00
N GLU A 41 -3.98 21.84 4.21
CA GLU A 41 -2.64 21.37 4.64
C GLU A 41 -1.69 22.51 4.97
N CYS A 42 -1.67 23.52 4.09
CA CYS A 42 -0.84 24.70 4.29
C CYS A 42 -1.30 25.46 5.54
N CYS A 43 -2.61 25.60 5.70
CA CYS A 43 -3.19 26.22 6.86
C CYS A 43 -2.81 25.46 8.13
N GLU A 44 -3.03 24.14 8.20
CA GLU A 44 -2.68 23.32 9.37
C GLU A 44 -1.18 23.42 9.70
N ALA A 45 -0.31 23.29 8.70
CA ALA A 45 1.14 23.36 8.90
C ALA A 45 1.60 24.74 9.38
N VAL A 46 1.01 25.84 8.87
CA VAL A 46 1.29 27.20 9.35
C VAL A 46 0.75 27.40 10.77
N CYS A 47 -0.41 26.83 11.09
CA CYS A 47 -1.04 26.94 12.41
C CYS A 47 -0.29 26.18 13.50
N ASP A 48 0.38 25.08 13.15
CA ASP A 48 1.29 24.36 14.05
C ASP A 48 2.54 25.18 14.40
N VAL A 49 2.95 26.08 13.50
CA VAL A 49 4.03 27.03 13.76
C VAL A 49 3.54 28.24 14.55
N ASP A 50 2.43 28.86 14.16
CA ASP A 50 1.80 29.97 14.87
C ASP A 50 0.26 29.91 14.83
N GLN A 51 -0.31 29.56 15.98
CA GLN A 51 -1.76 29.47 16.20
C GLN A 51 -2.50 30.79 15.97
N ASN A 52 -1.82 31.94 15.96
CA ASN A 52 -2.46 33.22 15.65
C ASN A 52 -2.98 33.28 14.20
N CYS A 53 -2.38 32.52 13.27
CA CYS A 53 -2.80 32.47 11.88
C CYS A 53 -4.20 31.87 11.69
N CYS A 54 -4.63 30.96 12.59
CA CYS A 54 -5.99 30.41 12.60
C CYS A 54 -6.93 31.03 13.65
N GLU A 55 -6.42 31.74 14.65
CA GLU A 55 -7.27 32.31 15.72
C GLU A 55 -7.47 33.82 15.66
N ILE A 56 -6.51 34.56 15.10
CA ILE A 56 -6.50 36.04 15.11
C ILE A 56 -6.65 36.60 13.70
N GLY A 57 -5.94 36.04 12.73
CA GLY A 57 -6.06 36.41 11.32
C GLY A 57 -4.80 36.12 10.53
N TRP A 58 -4.95 36.00 9.21
CA TRP A 58 -3.87 35.72 8.28
C TRP A 58 -3.12 37.00 7.89
N ASP A 59 -2.00 37.29 8.57
CA ASP A 59 -1.20 38.48 8.33
C ASP A 59 0.09 38.22 7.54
N GLU A 60 0.96 39.23 7.41
CA GLU A 60 2.23 39.13 6.67
C GLU A 60 3.18 38.06 7.23
N PHE A 61 3.10 37.74 8.54
CA PHE A 61 3.91 36.66 9.11
C PHE A 61 3.37 35.28 8.71
N CYS A 62 2.04 35.12 8.65
CA CYS A 62 1.42 33.88 8.18
C CYS A 62 1.80 33.58 6.71
N VAL A 63 1.86 34.62 5.86
CA VAL A 63 2.32 34.48 4.47
C VAL A 63 3.79 34.06 4.41
N ILE A 64 4.67 34.62 5.25
CA ILE A 64 6.09 34.22 5.29
C ILE A 64 6.23 32.74 5.69
N PHE A 65 5.48 32.28 6.69
CA PHE A 65 5.47 30.85 7.04
C PHE A 65 4.92 30.00 5.90
N SER A 66 3.87 30.46 5.21
CA SER A 66 3.31 29.78 4.05
C SER A 66 4.31 29.62 2.91
N GLU A 67 5.12 30.65 2.61
CA GLU A 67 6.14 30.58 1.56
C GLU A 67 7.24 29.55 1.84
N GLU A 68 7.53 29.29 3.12
CA GLU A 68 8.56 28.34 3.55
C GLU A 68 8.03 26.91 3.68
N ILE A 69 6.81 26.75 4.18
CA ILE A 69 6.26 25.45 4.61
C ILE A 69 5.33 24.84 3.56
N CYS A 70 4.58 25.67 2.84
CA CYS A 70 3.55 25.19 1.92
C CYS A 70 3.96 24.87 0.47
N PRO A 71 5.21 25.03 0.00
CA PRO A 71 5.59 24.52 -1.31
C PRO A 71 5.27 23.02 -1.45
N GLY A 72 4.42 22.66 -2.42
CA GLY A 72 3.97 21.28 -2.67
C GLY A 72 2.63 20.91 -2.00
N LEU A 73 2.09 21.79 -1.14
CA LEU A 73 0.75 21.65 -0.55
C LEU A 73 -0.26 22.41 -1.42
N ALA A 74 -1.14 21.69 -2.12
CA ALA A 74 -2.09 22.28 -3.07
C ALA A 74 -3.54 21.82 -2.87
N CYS A 75 -3.80 21.00 -1.86
CA CYS A 75 -5.10 20.37 -1.63
C CYS A 75 -5.79 20.92 -0.36
N PRO A 76 -7.08 21.29 -0.43
CA PRO A 76 -7.90 21.43 -1.64
C PRO A 76 -7.49 22.66 -2.47
N GLY A 77 -7.63 22.53 -3.78
CA GLY A 77 -7.54 23.61 -4.75
C GLY A 77 -8.86 24.36 -4.90
N SER A 78 -8.92 25.27 -5.88
CA SER A 78 -10.09 26.15 -6.08
C SER A 78 -11.08 25.68 -7.15
N GLN A 79 -10.74 24.67 -7.94
CA GLN A 79 -11.51 24.22 -9.10
C GLN A 79 -11.96 22.76 -8.92
N PRO A 80 -13.09 22.36 -9.53
CA PRO A 80 -13.50 20.96 -9.61
C PRO A 80 -12.42 20.03 -10.15
N CYS A 81 -12.30 18.82 -9.59
CA CYS A 81 -11.31 17.83 -10.01
C CYS A 81 -11.50 17.35 -11.46
N ASP A 82 -12.68 17.56 -12.04
CA ASP A 82 -13.03 17.25 -13.43
C ASP A 82 -12.71 18.40 -14.42
N GLN A 83 -11.97 19.42 -13.98
CA GLN A 83 -11.68 20.61 -14.78
C GLN A 83 -10.20 20.99 -14.79
N PHE A 84 -9.72 21.36 -15.97
CA PHE A 84 -8.37 21.85 -16.18
C PHE A 84 -8.11 23.14 -15.39
N SER A 85 -6.96 23.20 -14.73
CA SER A 85 -6.45 24.38 -14.03
C SER A 85 -4.95 24.56 -14.26
N VAL A 86 -4.53 25.81 -14.50
CA VAL A 86 -3.11 26.19 -14.56
C VAL A 86 -2.45 26.32 -13.19
N VAL A 87 -3.23 26.14 -12.12
CA VAL A 87 -2.79 26.08 -10.73
C VAL A 87 -2.96 24.63 -10.25
N PRO A 88 -2.02 24.08 -9.46
CA PRO A 88 -2.13 22.72 -8.95
C PRO A 88 -3.34 22.51 -8.02
N GLY A 89 -3.74 21.24 -7.88
CA GLY A 89 -4.81 20.78 -6.99
C GLY A 89 -6.24 21.07 -7.46
N CYS A 90 -7.20 20.39 -6.82
CA CYS A 90 -8.64 20.51 -7.05
C CYS A 90 -9.45 20.55 -5.75
N ASP A 91 -10.73 20.94 -5.83
CA ASP A 91 -11.59 21.34 -4.71
C ASP A 91 -12.02 20.19 -3.79
N ASP A 92 -12.03 18.96 -4.27
CA ASP A 92 -12.17 17.78 -3.44
C ASP A 92 -10.79 17.45 -2.85
N ARG A 93 -10.61 17.77 -1.56
CA ARG A 93 -9.36 17.54 -0.82
C ARG A 93 -8.88 16.10 -0.92
N ASP A 94 -9.81 15.17 -0.80
CA ASP A 94 -9.52 13.75 -0.65
C ASP A 94 -9.10 13.18 -2.02
N CYS A 95 -9.85 13.51 -3.07
CA CYS A 95 -9.48 13.24 -4.46
C CYS A 95 -8.16 13.91 -4.87
N CYS A 96 -8.01 15.20 -4.54
CA CYS A 96 -6.81 15.97 -4.84
C CYS A 96 -5.57 15.28 -4.27
N ARG A 97 -5.59 14.91 -2.98
CA ARG A 97 -4.49 14.20 -2.34
C ARG A 97 -4.17 12.88 -3.03
N LEU A 98 -5.19 12.08 -3.31
CA LEU A 98 -5.02 10.79 -3.96
C LEU A 98 -4.36 10.93 -5.34
N SER A 99 -4.76 11.92 -6.15
CA SER A 99 -4.09 12.24 -7.41
C SER A 99 -2.67 12.77 -7.21
N CYS A 100 -2.40 13.51 -6.14
CA CYS A 100 -1.07 14.06 -5.85
C CYS A 100 -0.08 13.00 -5.37
N ASP A 101 -0.54 12.04 -4.58
CA ASP A 101 0.25 10.88 -4.14
C ASP A 101 0.59 9.98 -5.34
N HIS A 102 -0.31 9.91 -6.33
CA HIS A 102 -0.12 9.16 -7.56
C HIS A 102 0.76 9.90 -8.59
N ASP A 103 0.57 11.22 -8.75
CA ASP A 103 1.39 12.08 -9.60
C ASP A 103 1.66 13.45 -8.95
N TRP A 104 2.91 13.64 -8.52
CA TRP A 104 3.40 14.89 -7.94
C TRP A 104 3.19 16.12 -8.84
N TYR A 105 3.05 15.92 -10.15
CA TYR A 105 2.77 17.01 -11.09
C TYR A 105 1.45 17.71 -10.75
N CYS A 106 0.45 16.96 -10.30
CA CYS A 106 -0.89 17.46 -9.99
C CYS A 106 -0.92 18.38 -8.76
N CYS A 107 0.01 18.22 -7.80
CA CYS A 107 0.19 19.16 -6.66
C CYS A 107 1.26 20.23 -6.88
N SER A 108 2.21 20.04 -7.79
CA SER A 108 3.38 20.91 -7.86
C SER A 108 3.44 21.82 -9.08
N ILE A 109 2.77 21.45 -10.17
CA ILE A 109 2.89 22.17 -11.45
C ILE A 109 1.54 22.71 -11.92
N GLN A 110 0.56 21.84 -12.20
CA GLN A 110 -0.78 22.22 -12.63
C GLN A 110 -1.73 21.02 -12.60
N TRP A 111 -3.04 21.26 -12.57
CA TRP A 111 -4.07 20.23 -12.69
C TRP A 111 -4.51 20.11 -14.16
N ASP A 112 -3.85 19.25 -14.94
CA ASP A 112 -4.09 19.13 -16.39
C ASP A 112 -5.02 17.95 -16.77
N ASP A 113 -5.19 17.69 -18.07
CA ASP A 113 -6.05 16.60 -18.55
C ASP A 113 -5.60 15.22 -18.04
N LEU A 114 -4.30 15.01 -17.76
CA LEU A 114 -3.81 13.75 -17.17
C LEU A 114 -4.21 13.64 -15.70
N CYS A 115 -4.18 14.74 -14.95
CA CYS A 115 -4.68 14.77 -13.58
C CYS A 115 -6.19 14.50 -13.52
N ILE A 116 -6.95 14.98 -14.51
CA ILE A 116 -8.39 14.72 -14.62
C ILE A 116 -8.67 13.26 -14.92
N ASP A 117 -8.02 12.69 -15.94
CA ASP A 117 -8.17 11.27 -16.29
C ASP A 117 -7.82 10.38 -15.08
N LEU A 118 -6.72 10.72 -14.40
CA LEU A 118 -6.29 10.04 -13.18
C LEU A 118 -7.32 10.16 -12.05
N ALA A 119 -7.85 11.36 -11.80
CA ALA A 119 -8.87 11.60 -10.78
C ALA A 119 -10.18 10.87 -11.08
N GLU A 120 -10.60 10.78 -12.34
CA GLU A 120 -11.77 9.99 -12.75
C GLU A 120 -11.61 8.51 -12.36
N ASP A 121 -10.40 7.96 -12.49
CA ASP A 121 -10.12 6.55 -12.19
C ASP A 121 -10.02 6.28 -10.68
N ILE A 122 -9.43 7.18 -9.89
CA ILE A 122 -9.06 6.89 -8.50
C ILE A 122 -9.98 7.54 -7.46
N CYS A 123 -10.58 8.70 -7.72
CA CYS A 123 -11.26 9.48 -6.66
C CYS A 123 -12.62 8.93 -6.21
N SER A 124 -13.25 8.07 -7.01
CA SER A 124 -14.47 7.37 -6.63
C SER A 124 -14.21 5.93 -6.17
N SER A 125 -12.95 5.53 -6.09
CA SER A 125 -12.58 4.19 -5.62
C SER A 125 -12.78 4.10 -4.11
N PRO A 126 -13.42 3.03 -3.59
CA PRO A 126 -13.57 2.83 -2.16
C PRO A 126 -12.20 2.71 -1.49
N LEU A 127 -12.13 3.02 -0.19
CA LEU A 127 -10.93 2.77 0.61
C LEU A 127 -10.45 1.34 0.42
N CYS A 128 -9.16 1.18 0.16
CA CYS A 128 -8.56 -0.13 -0.02
C CYS A 128 -8.64 -0.94 1.26
N GLU A 129 -9.28 -2.09 1.21
CA GLU A 129 -9.17 -3.09 2.27
C GLU A 129 -8.76 -4.41 1.63
N LEU A 130 -7.48 -4.77 1.78
CA LEU A 130 -7.02 -6.10 1.38
C LEU A 130 -7.70 -7.17 2.22
N ARG A 131 -8.27 -8.17 1.55
CA ARG A 131 -8.81 -9.36 2.20
C ARG A 131 -7.69 -10.33 2.46
N ILE A 132 -7.11 -10.27 3.66
CA ILE A 132 -6.01 -11.15 4.05
C ILE A 132 -6.52 -12.60 4.19
N PRO A 133 -6.04 -13.54 3.36
CA PRO A 133 -6.45 -14.93 3.46
C PRO A 133 -5.86 -15.59 4.72
N PRO A 134 -6.57 -16.56 5.33
CA PRO A 134 -6.04 -17.32 6.45
C PRO A 134 -4.81 -18.12 6.00
N GLY A 135 -3.71 -18.00 6.73
CA GLY A 135 -2.45 -18.66 6.38
C GLY A 135 -1.47 -17.80 5.60
N ALA A 136 -1.82 -16.54 5.28
CA ALA A 136 -0.86 -15.56 4.76
C ALA A 136 0.36 -15.47 5.68
N ILE A 137 1.54 -15.53 5.07
CA ILE A 137 2.84 -15.44 5.72
C ILE A 137 3.18 -13.97 5.85
N ASP A 138 3.36 -13.52 7.08
CA ASP A 138 3.82 -12.17 7.39
C ASP A 138 5.32 -12.07 7.07
N GLU A 139 5.67 -11.13 6.20
CA GLU A 139 7.05 -10.83 5.80
C GLU A 139 7.98 -10.53 6.99
N SER A 140 7.41 -10.15 8.15
CA SER A 140 8.14 -9.86 9.38
C SER A 140 9.14 -8.69 9.26
N GLU A 141 8.85 -7.77 8.33
CA GLU A 141 9.46 -6.46 8.13
C GLU A 141 8.85 -5.46 9.14
N PRO A 142 9.61 -4.92 10.11
CA PRO A 142 9.10 -3.87 10.98
C PRO A 142 8.82 -2.58 10.20
N CYS A 143 7.90 -1.77 10.72
CA CYS A 143 7.62 -0.43 10.20
C CYS A 143 8.90 0.39 9.95
N ASP A 144 8.96 1.11 8.82
CA ASP A 144 10.07 1.99 8.41
C ASP A 144 11.45 1.32 8.23
N GLU A 145 11.53 0.00 8.38
CA GLU A 145 12.72 -0.80 8.10
C GLU A 145 12.72 -1.29 6.64
N ARG A 146 13.86 -1.80 6.18
CA ARG A 146 14.06 -2.34 4.82
C ARG A 146 14.99 -3.53 4.83
N LEU A 147 14.55 -4.63 5.42
CA LEU A 147 15.38 -5.78 5.77
C LEU A 147 15.66 -6.65 4.55
N ASN A 148 14.76 -6.73 3.59
CA ASN A 148 14.87 -7.64 2.45
C ASN A 148 15.04 -6.93 1.09
N ASP A 149 15.76 -5.81 1.13
CA ASP A 149 15.94 -4.87 0.03
C ASP A 149 16.86 -5.36 -1.11
N GLY A 150 17.30 -6.61 -1.04
CA GLY A 150 18.14 -7.31 -1.99
C GLY A 150 19.35 -6.49 -2.39
N CYS A 151 19.58 -6.36 -3.70
CA CYS A 151 20.77 -5.67 -4.20
C CYS A 151 20.79 -4.15 -3.93
N ASN A 152 19.75 -3.57 -3.33
CA ASN A 152 19.73 -2.17 -2.92
C ASN A 152 20.42 -1.93 -1.57
N ILE A 153 20.69 -3.00 -0.79
CA ILE A 153 21.42 -2.96 0.48
C ILE A 153 22.69 -3.80 0.43
N LEU A 154 23.66 -3.46 1.29
CA LEU A 154 24.97 -4.14 1.34
C LEU A 154 24.91 -5.58 1.86
N SER A 155 23.86 -5.94 2.62
CA SER A 155 23.65 -7.30 3.10
C SER A 155 23.11 -8.22 2.02
N GLU A 156 22.55 -7.66 0.93
CA GLU A 156 21.91 -8.40 -0.16
C GLU A 156 20.80 -9.34 0.34
N GLU A 157 20.18 -9.01 1.48
CA GLU A 157 19.15 -9.84 2.10
C GLU A 157 17.87 -9.84 1.26
N SER A 158 17.28 -11.02 1.10
CA SER A 158 16.00 -11.24 0.41
C SER A 158 15.23 -12.33 1.15
N THR A 159 13.92 -12.32 1.03
CA THR A 159 13.03 -13.31 1.64
C THR A 159 12.92 -14.51 0.73
N SER A 160 13.21 -15.72 1.22
CA SER A 160 13.02 -16.93 0.43
C SER A 160 11.57 -17.40 0.52
N ILE A 161 10.94 -17.62 -0.63
CA ILE A 161 9.55 -18.08 -0.74
C ILE A 161 9.46 -19.38 -1.53
N MET A 162 8.38 -20.12 -1.28
CA MET A 162 8.02 -21.34 -1.98
C MET A 162 6.83 -21.07 -2.92
N LEU A 163 6.71 -21.88 -3.98
CA LEU A 163 5.49 -21.86 -4.79
C LEU A 163 4.30 -22.33 -3.92
N GLY A 164 3.22 -21.55 -3.92
CA GLY A 164 2.04 -21.72 -3.06
C GLY A 164 2.00 -20.73 -1.89
N ASP A 165 3.11 -20.07 -1.57
CA ASP A 165 3.12 -19.07 -0.49
C ASP A 165 2.28 -17.86 -0.85
N VAL A 166 1.49 -17.38 0.12
CA VAL A 166 0.81 -16.09 0.07
C VAL A 166 1.49 -15.18 1.08
N ILE A 167 2.20 -14.18 0.60
CA ILE A 167 2.94 -13.23 1.43
C ILE A 167 2.08 -11.99 1.68
N LEU A 168 1.93 -11.62 2.94
CA LEU A 168 1.46 -10.32 3.36
C LEU A 168 2.70 -9.47 3.68
N GLY A 169 2.95 -8.48 2.84
CA GLY A 169 4.08 -7.57 3.01
C GLY A 169 3.67 -6.12 3.14
N THR A 170 4.64 -5.28 3.49
CA THR A 170 4.45 -3.84 3.66
C THR A 170 5.64 -3.06 3.12
N THR A 171 5.40 -2.10 2.25
CA THR A 171 6.45 -1.22 1.75
C THR A 171 6.43 0.11 2.53
N THR A 172 7.29 0.28 3.53
CA THR A 172 7.34 1.49 4.36
C THR A 172 8.78 1.86 4.66
N THR A 173 9.12 3.16 4.70
CA THR A 173 10.54 3.52 4.75
C THR A 173 10.78 4.90 5.30
N SER A 174 11.80 5.02 6.14
CA SER A 174 12.41 6.31 6.52
C SER A 174 13.48 6.83 5.55
N THR A 175 13.69 6.12 4.44
CA THR A 175 14.71 6.37 3.43
C THR A 175 14.08 6.38 2.02
N PRO A 176 14.81 6.65 0.92
CA PRO A 176 14.19 7.03 -0.36
C PRO A 176 13.34 5.97 -1.08
N ARG A 177 13.32 4.71 -0.63
CA ARG A 177 12.51 3.64 -1.23
C ARG A 177 12.32 2.53 -0.20
N ASP A 178 11.38 1.63 -0.44
CA ASP A 178 11.35 0.29 0.13
C ASP A 178 11.14 -0.69 -1.02
N THR A 179 11.87 -1.80 -1.03
CA THR A 179 11.79 -2.77 -2.12
C THR A 179 11.86 -4.16 -1.57
N ASP A 180 10.82 -4.93 -1.76
CA ASP A 180 10.72 -6.23 -1.11
C ASP A 180 11.17 -7.31 -2.08
N TRP A 181 12.33 -7.93 -1.81
CA TRP A 181 12.89 -8.94 -2.69
C TRP A 181 12.51 -10.34 -2.20
N PHE A 182 11.78 -11.06 -3.05
CA PHE A 182 11.41 -12.44 -2.85
C PHE A 182 12.19 -13.36 -3.78
N SER A 183 12.97 -14.27 -3.21
CA SER A 183 13.78 -15.25 -3.94
C SER A 183 13.14 -16.63 -3.95
N PHE A 184 13.17 -17.28 -5.11
CA PHE A 184 12.73 -18.67 -5.26
C PHE A 184 13.57 -19.38 -6.32
N GLN A 185 13.61 -20.72 -6.22
CA GLN A 185 14.42 -21.55 -7.10
C GLN A 185 13.52 -22.50 -7.91
N LEU A 186 13.85 -22.64 -9.20
CA LEU A 186 13.22 -23.58 -10.10
C LEU A 186 14.23 -24.64 -10.56
N GLU A 187 13.92 -25.92 -10.33
CA GLU A 187 14.78 -27.03 -10.79
C GLU A 187 14.62 -27.34 -12.28
N GLN A 188 13.49 -26.96 -12.87
CA GLN A 188 13.16 -27.20 -14.27
C GLN A 188 12.39 -26.00 -14.84
N ALA A 189 12.21 -25.99 -16.16
CA ALA A 189 11.39 -24.97 -16.80
C ALA A 189 9.94 -25.15 -16.36
N THR A 190 9.37 -24.10 -15.78
CA THR A 190 8.07 -24.10 -15.12
C THR A 190 7.33 -22.83 -15.50
N THR A 191 6.04 -22.94 -15.74
CA THR A 191 5.15 -21.78 -15.78
C THR A 191 4.72 -21.50 -14.36
N ILE A 192 4.83 -20.27 -13.90
CA ILE A 192 4.29 -19.83 -12.61
C ILE A 192 3.23 -18.77 -12.86
N ARG A 193 2.23 -18.67 -11.98
CA ARG A 193 1.29 -17.57 -11.93
C ARG A 193 1.64 -16.69 -10.74
N VAL A 194 1.87 -15.40 -10.98
CA VAL A 194 2.04 -14.42 -9.92
C VAL A 194 0.76 -13.61 -9.80
N VAL A 195 0.24 -13.50 -8.58
CA VAL A 195 -0.92 -12.68 -8.24
C VAL A 195 -0.46 -11.58 -7.27
N LEU A 196 -0.76 -10.33 -7.59
CA LEU A 196 -0.44 -9.18 -6.75
C LEU A 196 -1.67 -8.30 -6.54
N GLU A 197 -2.05 -8.12 -5.27
CA GLU A 197 -3.02 -7.12 -4.81
C GLU A 197 -2.31 -6.13 -3.90
N SER A 198 -2.62 -4.84 -4.00
CA SER A 198 -1.92 -3.82 -3.22
C SER A 198 -2.82 -2.64 -2.87
N GLU A 199 -2.51 -1.98 -1.75
CA GLU A 199 -3.20 -0.78 -1.28
C GLU A 199 -2.60 0.52 -1.83
N PHE A 200 -1.51 0.41 -2.56
CA PHE A 200 -0.77 1.47 -3.22
C PHE A 200 -0.46 1.02 -4.66
N PRO A 201 -0.13 1.94 -5.59
CA PRO A 201 0.36 1.54 -6.91
C PRO A 201 1.66 0.76 -6.77
N ALA A 202 1.64 -0.52 -7.13
CA ALA A 202 2.77 -1.42 -6.95
C ALA A 202 3.40 -1.82 -8.29
N GLN A 203 4.73 -1.76 -8.34
CA GLN A 203 5.54 -2.41 -9.37
C GLN A 203 5.92 -3.81 -8.93
N LEU A 204 5.66 -4.78 -9.81
CA LEU A 204 6.20 -6.13 -9.73
C LEU A 204 7.32 -6.29 -10.76
N THR A 205 8.56 -6.40 -10.31
CA THR A 205 9.72 -6.59 -11.19
C THR A 205 10.26 -8.02 -11.10
N LEU A 206 10.52 -8.64 -12.25
CA LEU A 206 11.19 -9.94 -12.34
C LEU A 206 12.66 -9.77 -12.69
N GLN A 207 13.55 -10.30 -11.84
CA GLN A 207 14.99 -10.29 -12.05
C GLN A 207 15.62 -11.66 -11.83
N SER A 208 16.84 -11.85 -12.36
CA SER A 208 17.68 -13.02 -12.06
C SER A 208 19.16 -12.63 -12.01
N GLY A 209 20.02 -13.53 -11.52
CA GLY A 209 21.46 -13.30 -11.45
C GLY A 209 21.92 -12.96 -10.04
N VAL A 210 22.99 -12.17 -9.92
CA VAL A 210 23.62 -11.83 -8.63
C VAL A 210 23.89 -10.33 -8.54
N CYS A 211 23.89 -9.78 -7.33
CA CYS A 211 24.09 -8.35 -7.09
C CYS A 211 25.45 -7.83 -7.58
N GLU A 212 26.51 -8.65 -7.50
CA GLU A 212 27.83 -8.33 -8.08
C GLU A 212 27.85 -8.29 -9.62
N GLY A 213 26.82 -8.84 -10.26
CA GLY A 213 26.60 -8.83 -11.70
C GLY A 213 27.00 -10.12 -12.44
N PRO A 214 26.29 -10.45 -13.54
CA PRO A 214 25.17 -9.68 -14.09
C PRO A 214 23.87 -9.93 -13.32
N LEU A 215 23.19 -8.83 -12.99
CA LEU A 215 21.80 -8.80 -12.55
C LEU A 215 20.96 -8.50 -13.80
N GLU A 216 20.09 -9.42 -14.16
CA GLU A 216 19.31 -9.40 -15.40
C GLU A 216 17.87 -8.99 -15.10
N PHE A 217 17.40 -7.94 -15.78
CA PHE A 217 16.01 -7.51 -15.78
C PHE A 217 15.22 -8.26 -16.86
N HIS A 218 14.06 -8.81 -16.51
CA HIS A 218 13.23 -9.58 -17.44
C HIS A 218 11.92 -8.86 -17.78
N SER A 219 11.17 -8.42 -16.76
CA SER A 219 9.91 -7.71 -16.96
C SER A 219 9.56 -6.85 -15.75
N ILE A 220 8.63 -5.92 -15.96
CA ILE A 220 7.97 -5.12 -14.94
C ILE A 220 6.49 -5.07 -15.25
N HIS A 221 5.67 -5.14 -14.21
CA HIS A 221 4.22 -5.09 -14.29
C HIS A 221 3.71 -4.14 -13.21
N GLU A 222 2.55 -3.52 -13.45
CA GLU A 222 1.91 -2.66 -12.47
C GLU A 222 0.63 -3.30 -11.93
N ALA A 223 0.47 -3.24 -10.61
CA ALA A 223 -0.79 -3.50 -9.94
C ALA A 223 -1.36 -2.14 -9.51
N LEU A 224 -2.56 -1.85 -9.99
CA LEU A 224 -3.28 -0.66 -9.56
C LEU A 224 -3.85 -0.88 -8.15
N PRO A 225 -3.83 0.14 -7.30
CA PRO A 225 -4.33 0.02 -5.94
C PRO A 225 -5.81 -0.35 -5.96
N CYS A 226 -6.18 -1.39 -5.22
CA CYS A 226 -7.59 -1.79 -5.01
C CYS A 226 -8.38 -2.10 -6.29
N ALA A 227 -7.68 -2.36 -7.40
CA ALA A 227 -8.27 -2.82 -8.63
C ALA A 227 -8.47 -4.35 -8.60
N GLU A 228 -8.83 -4.93 -9.74
CA GLU A 228 -8.70 -6.39 -9.91
C GLU A 228 -7.23 -6.80 -9.70
N ALA A 229 -7.03 -7.94 -9.04
CA ALA A 229 -5.70 -8.47 -8.77
C ALA A 229 -4.89 -8.57 -10.07
N LEU A 230 -3.63 -8.12 -10.03
CA LEU A 230 -2.71 -8.35 -11.14
C LEU A 230 -2.42 -9.84 -11.21
N GLU A 231 -2.82 -10.50 -12.31
CA GLU A 231 -2.50 -11.91 -12.57
C GLU A 231 -1.60 -12.03 -13.80
N ILE A 232 -0.40 -12.60 -13.64
CA ILE A 232 0.54 -12.82 -14.74
C ILE A 232 1.09 -14.25 -14.76
N ASP A 233 1.07 -14.87 -15.93
CA ASP A 233 1.70 -16.17 -16.17
C ASP A 233 3.12 -15.96 -16.73
N LEU A 234 4.12 -16.42 -15.99
CA LEU A 234 5.54 -16.29 -16.33
C LEU A 234 6.13 -17.65 -16.68
N GLN A 235 6.65 -17.79 -17.89
CA GLN A 235 7.39 -18.99 -18.31
C GLN A 235 8.87 -18.83 -17.96
N LEU A 236 9.31 -19.50 -16.91
CA LEU A 236 10.66 -19.38 -16.39
C LEU A 236 11.49 -20.65 -16.66
N GLY A 237 12.77 -20.45 -16.90
CA GLY A 237 13.75 -21.53 -16.96
C GLY A 237 14.21 -21.98 -15.57
N PRO A 238 14.94 -23.10 -15.46
CA PRO A 238 15.56 -23.50 -14.21
C PRO A 238 16.60 -22.45 -13.77
N GLY A 239 16.62 -22.14 -12.48
CA GLY A 239 17.52 -21.13 -11.91
C GLY A 239 16.93 -20.44 -10.69
N ASP A 240 17.68 -19.46 -10.18
CA ASP A 240 17.29 -18.59 -9.08
C ASP A 240 16.65 -17.31 -9.64
N TRP A 241 15.50 -16.96 -9.10
CA TRP A 241 14.68 -15.84 -9.55
C TRP A 241 14.33 -14.92 -8.39
N PHE A 242 14.16 -13.64 -8.71
CA PHE A 242 13.70 -12.62 -7.77
C PHE A 242 12.41 -11.97 -8.29
N LEU A 243 11.37 -11.96 -7.46
CA LEU A 243 10.21 -11.09 -7.60
C LEU A 243 10.40 -9.93 -6.64
N ILE A 244 10.27 -8.71 -7.16
CA ILE A 244 10.50 -7.49 -6.39
C ILE A 244 9.20 -6.70 -6.38
N VAL A 245 8.63 -6.50 -5.19
CA VAL A 245 7.47 -5.64 -4.98
C VAL A 245 7.96 -4.28 -4.51
N SER A 246 7.44 -3.20 -5.08
CA SER A 246 7.84 -1.85 -4.65
C SER A 246 6.80 -0.82 -5.09
N PRO A 247 6.73 0.36 -4.44
CA PRO A 247 5.84 1.42 -4.88
C PRO A 247 6.22 1.95 -6.28
N GLY A 248 5.24 2.06 -7.18
CA GLY A 248 5.42 2.62 -8.51
C GLY A 248 4.39 2.18 -9.56
N PHE A 249 4.57 2.72 -10.76
CA PHE A 249 3.92 2.38 -12.03
C PHE A 249 4.92 1.75 -12.99
N GLU A 250 4.50 1.11 -14.08
CA GLU A 250 5.43 0.42 -14.99
C GLU A 250 6.66 1.27 -15.41
N GLN A 251 6.49 2.58 -15.56
CA GLN A 251 7.55 3.50 -16.00
C GLN A 251 8.13 4.42 -14.92
N ILE A 252 7.51 4.47 -13.73
CA ILE A 252 7.82 5.46 -12.70
C ILE A 252 7.90 4.76 -11.35
N ALA A 253 9.10 4.70 -10.75
CA ALA A 253 9.25 4.25 -9.38
C ALA A 253 8.82 5.37 -8.42
N LEU A 254 7.87 5.06 -7.54
CA LEU A 254 7.51 5.97 -6.45
C LEU A 254 8.58 5.88 -5.36
N ARG A 255 9.02 7.04 -4.88
CA ARG A 255 10.00 7.20 -3.79
C ARG A 255 9.35 7.70 -2.51
N ALA A 256 8.02 7.66 -2.47
CA ALA A 256 7.27 8.23 -1.36
C ALA A 256 7.70 7.56 -0.05
N TYR A 257 8.01 8.39 0.94
CA TYR A 257 8.00 8.01 2.35
C TYR A 257 6.55 7.61 2.62
N LEU A 258 6.22 6.32 2.43
CA LEU A 258 4.92 5.78 2.80
C LEU A 258 4.94 5.75 4.33
N PRO A 259 4.29 6.74 4.99
CA PRO A 259 4.49 6.96 6.41
C PRO A 259 3.89 5.77 7.15
N CYS A 260 4.71 5.16 7.99
CA CYS A 260 4.32 3.99 8.73
C CYS A 260 3.43 4.41 9.90
N ALA A 261 2.12 4.45 9.67
CA ALA A 261 1.15 4.96 10.64
C ALA A 261 0.87 4.00 11.81
N LEU A 262 1.74 3.03 12.14
CA LEU A 262 1.48 2.00 13.17
C LEU A 262 2.25 2.21 14.48
N ASP A 263 3.38 2.94 14.46
CA ASP A 263 4.24 3.06 15.64
C ASP A 263 3.88 4.25 16.56
N GLU A 264 3.00 5.16 16.10
CA GLU A 264 2.49 6.28 16.89
C GLU A 264 1.08 6.05 17.47
N LEU A 265 0.44 4.92 17.17
CA LEU A 265 -0.92 4.63 17.60
C LEU A 265 -0.97 3.88 18.94
N GLU A 266 -1.84 4.32 19.85
CA GLU A 266 -2.14 3.50 21.03
C GLU A 266 -2.89 2.23 20.62
N LYS A 267 -2.75 1.15 21.41
CA LYS A 267 -3.42 -0.13 21.14
C LYS A 267 -4.94 0.05 21.02
N GLY A 268 -5.47 -0.09 19.80
CA GLY A 268 -6.90 0.03 19.48
C GLY A 268 -7.28 1.35 18.80
N GLU A 269 -6.30 2.16 18.42
CA GLU A 269 -6.44 3.32 17.55
C GLU A 269 -6.18 2.89 16.10
N ASP A 270 -7.00 3.39 15.17
CA ASP A 270 -6.83 3.13 13.74
C ASP A 270 -5.85 4.16 13.17
N PRO A 271 -4.95 3.77 12.24
CA PRO A 271 -4.01 4.71 11.63
C PRO A 271 -4.72 5.90 10.98
N PRO A 272 -4.13 7.11 11.01
CA PRO A 272 -4.58 8.17 10.11
C PRO A 272 -4.63 7.59 8.70
N ALA A 273 -5.78 7.74 8.04
CA ALA A 273 -5.98 7.24 6.70
C ALA A 273 -4.94 7.88 5.77
N THR A 274 -3.92 7.12 5.38
CA THR A 274 -3.15 7.37 4.18
C THR A 274 -4.02 6.91 3.01
N TYR A 275 -4.12 7.71 1.94
CA TYR A 275 -5.00 7.39 0.80
C TYR A 275 -4.65 6.04 0.18
N PHE A 276 -3.35 5.77 0.13
CA PHE A 276 -2.82 4.45 -0.11
C PHE A 276 -2.54 3.76 1.23
N GLY A 277 -3.00 2.53 1.38
CA GLY A 277 -2.48 1.67 2.43
C GLY A 277 -1.05 1.26 2.10
N VAL A 278 -0.39 0.59 3.04
CA VAL A 278 1.03 0.20 2.87
C VAL A 278 1.18 -1.29 2.58
N ARG A 279 0.08 -2.03 2.54
CA ARG A 279 0.10 -3.49 2.45
C ARG A 279 -0.07 -3.96 1.01
N TYR A 280 0.47 -5.14 0.76
CA TYR A 280 0.18 -5.92 -0.44
C TYR A 280 0.07 -7.41 -0.12
N LEU A 281 -0.58 -8.15 -1.01
CA LEU A 281 -0.61 -9.59 -1.02
C LEU A 281 0.08 -10.09 -2.29
N LEU A 282 1.17 -10.84 -2.12
CA LEU A 282 1.88 -11.48 -3.21
C LEU A 282 1.65 -12.99 -3.12
N SER A 283 1.13 -13.60 -4.18
CA SER A 283 1.02 -15.06 -4.30
C SER A 283 1.79 -15.55 -5.52
N VAL A 284 2.52 -16.65 -5.37
CA VAL A 284 3.29 -17.28 -6.44
C VAL A 284 2.85 -18.73 -6.58
N LEU A 285 2.01 -19.02 -7.56
CA LEU A 285 1.41 -20.32 -7.81
C LEU A 285 2.13 -21.05 -8.96
N PRO A 286 2.12 -22.38 -9.02
CA PRO A 286 2.46 -23.09 -10.25
C PRO A 286 1.40 -22.79 -11.33
N GLY A 287 1.84 -22.54 -12.57
CA GLY A 287 1.01 -22.07 -13.69
C GLY A 287 0.02 -23.10 -14.25
N GLU A 288 0.25 -24.38 -13.95
CA GLU A 288 -0.80 -25.40 -13.86
C GLU A 288 -0.72 -25.94 -12.44
N ILE A 289 -1.64 -25.58 -11.55
CA ILE A 289 -1.85 -26.33 -10.32
C ILE A 289 -2.37 -27.70 -10.79
N PRO A 290 -1.62 -28.81 -10.62
CA PRO A 290 -2.11 -30.11 -11.03
C PRO A 290 -3.15 -30.59 -10.02
N CYS A 291 -4.28 -29.90 -9.91
CA CYS A 291 -5.33 -30.19 -8.96
C CYS A 291 -6.17 -31.41 -9.41
N ALA A 292 -6.54 -32.26 -8.46
CA ALA A 292 -7.54 -33.28 -8.69
C ALA A 292 -8.93 -32.62 -8.68
N THR A 293 -9.71 -32.80 -9.75
CA THR A 293 -11.14 -32.44 -9.76
C THR A 293 -12.03 -33.55 -9.20
N ASP A 294 -11.41 -34.61 -8.68
CA ASP A 294 -12.09 -35.78 -8.13
C ASP A 294 -12.13 -35.70 -6.59
N PRO A 295 -13.30 -35.45 -5.98
CA PRO A 295 -13.45 -35.38 -4.53
C PRO A 295 -13.33 -36.74 -3.82
N ASP A 296 -13.23 -37.86 -4.54
CA ASP A 296 -12.86 -39.18 -4.01
C ASP A 296 -11.32 -39.30 -3.89
N LEU A 297 -10.81 -38.78 -2.78
CA LEU A 297 -9.37 -38.62 -2.52
C LEU A 297 -8.68 -39.94 -2.16
N ASP A 298 -9.41 -40.92 -1.62
CA ASP A 298 -8.86 -42.23 -1.30
C ASP A 298 -9.12 -43.32 -2.36
N GLY A 299 -9.98 -43.01 -3.33
CA GLY A 299 -10.27 -43.83 -4.51
C GLY A 299 -11.16 -45.04 -4.20
N ASP A 300 -11.94 -44.99 -3.12
CA ASP A 300 -12.85 -46.07 -2.73
C ASP A 300 -14.20 -46.04 -3.47
N GLY A 301 -14.42 -44.98 -4.27
CA GLY A 301 -15.60 -44.75 -5.07
C GLY A 301 -16.76 -44.09 -4.32
N ILE A 302 -16.54 -43.59 -3.10
CA ILE A 302 -17.53 -42.90 -2.29
C ILE A 302 -16.91 -41.66 -1.65
N VAL A 303 -17.45 -40.47 -1.96
CA VAL A 303 -17.02 -39.25 -1.27
C VAL A 303 -17.59 -39.21 0.14
N GLY A 304 -16.75 -39.36 1.16
CA GLY A 304 -17.19 -39.45 2.54
C GLY A 304 -16.14 -39.13 3.60
N GLY A 305 -16.28 -39.79 4.75
CA GLY A 305 -15.44 -39.50 5.91
C GLY A 305 -13.96 -39.84 5.72
N ALA A 306 -13.64 -40.75 4.80
CA ALA A 306 -12.28 -41.13 4.49
C ALA A 306 -11.59 -40.04 3.66
N ASP A 307 -12.26 -39.48 2.66
CA ASP A 307 -11.80 -38.33 1.87
C ASP A 307 -11.66 -37.08 2.73
N LEU A 308 -12.65 -36.79 3.58
CA LEU A 308 -12.55 -35.68 4.53
C LEU A 308 -11.33 -35.85 5.45
N THR A 309 -11.05 -37.07 5.90
CA THR A 309 -9.87 -37.33 6.73
C THR A 309 -8.59 -37.06 5.94
N ARG A 310 -8.55 -37.43 4.66
CA ARG A 310 -7.41 -37.17 3.79
C ARG A 310 -7.20 -35.68 3.52
N LEU A 311 -8.27 -34.94 3.21
CA LEU A 311 -8.24 -33.49 3.04
C LEU A 311 -7.74 -32.80 4.33
N LEU A 312 -8.23 -33.21 5.49
CA LEU A 312 -7.80 -32.66 6.78
C LEU A 312 -6.35 -33.01 7.17
N VAL A 313 -5.80 -34.11 6.66
CA VAL A 313 -4.38 -34.45 6.86
C VAL A 313 -3.48 -33.47 6.12
N GLU A 314 -3.92 -33.00 4.96
CA GLU A 314 -3.19 -32.06 4.10
C GLU A 314 -3.58 -30.60 4.36
N TRP A 315 -4.35 -30.31 5.40
CA TRP A 315 -4.85 -28.95 5.66
C TRP A 315 -3.71 -27.92 5.81
N GLY A 316 -3.77 -26.86 5.00
CA GLY A 316 -2.77 -25.80 4.90
C GLY A 316 -1.52 -26.18 4.10
N SER A 317 -1.53 -27.33 3.41
CA SER A 317 -0.48 -27.72 2.46
C SER A 317 -0.86 -27.33 1.03
N GLY A 318 0.10 -27.41 0.11
CA GLY A 318 -0.15 -27.32 -1.34
C GLY A 318 -0.27 -28.70 -2.00
N ASP A 319 -0.85 -29.69 -1.32
CA ASP A 319 -1.01 -31.04 -1.89
C ASP A 319 -1.96 -31.00 -3.10
N PRO A 320 -1.48 -31.35 -4.30
CA PRO A 320 -2.25 -31.22 -5.53
C PRO A 320 -3.43 -32.20 -5.63
N VAL A 321 -3.49 -33.24 -4.80
CA VAL A 321 -4.62 -34.18 -4.81
C VAL A 321 -5.73 -33.69 -3.89
N ALA A 322 -5.39 -33.07 -2.75
CA ALA A 322 -6.37 -32.54 -1.80
C ALA A 322 -6.82 -31.09 -2.12
N ASP A 323 -6.09 -30.37 -2.98
CA ASP A 323 -6.48 -29.08 -3.55
C ASP A 323 -7.50 -29.31 -4.69
N LEU A 324 -8.77 -29.24 -4.32
CA LEU A 324 -9.95 -29.53 -5.14
C LEU A 324 -10.51 -28.29 -5.85
N ASP A 325 -10.27 -27.08 -5.33
CA ASP A 325 -10.70 -25.84 -5.99
C ASP A 325 -9.59 -25.12 -6.75
N CYS A 326 -8.38 -25.70 -6.73
CA CYS A 326 -7.21 -25.28 -7.49
C CYS A 326 -6.74 -23.88 -7.10
N ASP A 327 -6.84 -23.51 -5.82
CA ASP A 327 -6.35 -22.23 -5.30
C ASP A 327 -4.89 -22.30 -4.79
N GLY A 328 -4.31 -23.51 -4.79
CA GLY A 328 -2.93 -23.77 -4.40
C GLY A 328 -2.76 -24.11 -2.91
N VAL A 329 -3.82 -24.08 -2.10
CA VAL A 329 -3.78 -24.34 -0.66
C VAL A 329 -4.98 -25.19 -0.23
N VAL A 330 -4.72 -26.36 0.36
CA VAL A 330 -5.78 -27.20 0.92
C VAL A 330 -6.43 -26.53 2.14
N GLY A 331 -7.68 -26.09 2.00
CA GLY A 331 -8.40 -25.35 3.02
C GLY A 331 -9.93 -25.39 2.89
N GLY A 332 -10.54 -24.26 3.26
CA GLY A 332 -12.01 -24.15 3.35
C GLY A 332 -12.72 -24.20 2.00
N GLY A 333 -12.04 -23.77 0.95
CA GLY A 333 -12.49 -23.87 -0.43
C GLY A 333 -12.62 -25.33 -0.88
N ASP A 334 -11.58 -26.12 -0.69
CA ASP A 334 -11.56 -27.57 -0.99
C ASP A 334 -12.60 -28.34 -0.19
N LEU A 335 -12.73 -28.00 1.10
CA LEU A 335 -13.76 -28.60 1.95
C LEU A 335 -15.17 -28.34 1.38
N THR A 336 -15.40 -27.17 0.80
CA THR A 336 -16.68 -26.83 0.17
C THR A 336 -16.91 -27.68 -1.07
N VAL A 337 -15.89 -27.90 -1.89
CA VAL A 337 -15.96 -28.80 -3.05
C VAL A 337 -16.25 -30.23 -2.59
N LEU A 338 -15.47 -30.78 -1.66
CA LEU A 338 -15.66 -32.14 -1.13
C LEU A 338 -17.08 -32.35 -0.58
N LEU A 339 -17.57 -31.42 0.24
CA LEU A 339 -18.91 -31.51 0.82
C LEU A 339 -20.04 -31.38 -0.22
N SER A 340 -19.79 -30.74 -1.36
CA SER A 340 -20.79 -30.63 -2.43
C SER A 340 -21.06 -31.96 -3.15
N PHE A 341 -20.12 -32.92 -3.07
CA PHE A 341 -20.23 -34.27 -3.63
C PHE A 341 -20.45 -35.35 -2.57
N TRP A 342 -20.78 -34.98 -1.32
CA TRP A 342 -20.89 -35.94 -0.22
C TRP A 342 -21.88 -37.08 -0.48
N GLY A 343 -21.39 -38.32 -0.37
CA GLY A 343 -22.17 -39.55 -0.51
C GLY A 343 -22.49 -39.95 -1.95
N THR A 344 -21.87 -39.33 -2.95
CA THR A 344 -21.82 -39.84 -4.33
C THR A 344 -20.79 -40.95 -4.43
#